data_AF-A0ABD2JC28-F1
#
_entry.id   AF-A0ABD2JC28-F1
#
_cell.length_a   1.000
_cell.length_b   1.000
_cell.length_c   1.000
_cell.angle_alpha   90.00
_cell.angle_beta   90.00
_cell.angle_gamma   90.00
#
_symmetry.space_group_name_H-M   'P 1'
#
loop_
_entity.id
_entity.type
_entity.pdbx_description
1 polymer ?
#
loop_
_entity_poly.entity_id
_entity_poly.type
_entity_poly.pdbx_seq_one_letter_code
_entity_poly.pdbx_strand_id
1 'polypeptide(L)'
;MSGPQVANPQKSHHALDGCYAKLLYDALCQLLRSDLNRHLTTNEVVRELFDLGPVLNEEEQSQKMSKAQKLERRTQLGEQQKQRNISRNKGRNKKMGGKHDFEDD
;
A
#
# COMPACT_ATOMS: atom_id res chain seq x y z
N MET A 1 -14.40 35.92 -36.58
CA MET A 1 -14.48 34.45 -36.77
C MET A 1 -13.03 33.99 -36.88
N SER A 2 -12.33 33.42 -35.91
CA SER A 2 -12.68 32.55 -34.79
C SER A 2 -11.74 32.83 -33.60
N GLY A 3 -12.21 32.61 -32.38
CA GLY A 3 -11.54 33.01 -31.13
C GLY A 3 -10.28 32.20 -30.78
N PRO A 4 -9.53 32.62 -29.73
CA PRO A 4 -8.34 31.92 -29.29
C PRO A 4 -8.70 30.60 -28.60
N GLN A 5 -8.10 29.52 -29.10
CA GLN A 5 -8.19 28.19 -28.53
C GLN A 5 -7.44 28.19 -27.19
N VAL A 6 -8.19 28.07 -26.10
CA VAL A 6 -7.66 27.95 -24.74
C VAL A 6 -6.87 26.66 -24.66
N ALA A 7 -5.54 26.76 -24.51
CA ALA A 7 -4.69 25.62 -24.24
C ALA A 7 -5.08 25.03 -22.88
N ASN A 8 -5.70 23.85 -22.91
CA ASN A 8 -6.00 23.06 -21.72
C ASN A 8 -4.67 22.51 -21.17
N PRO A 9 -4.19 22.93 -19.99
CA PRO A 9 -3.03 22.30 -19.39
C PRO A 9 -3.49 20.94 -18.85
N GLN A 10 -3.27 19.91 -19.65
CA GLN A 10 -3.25 18.53 -19.19
C GLN A 10 -2.20 18.44 -18.07
N LYS A 11 -2.66 18.55 -16.82
CA LYS A 11 -1.81 18.34 -15.63
C LYS A 11 -1.29 16.91 -15.73
N SER A 12 0.02 16.81 -15.92
CA SER A 12 0.82 15.61 -15.89
C SER A 12 0.60 14.83 -14.59
N HIS A 13 -0.32 13.86 -14.62
CA HIS A 13 -0.65 12.91 -13.54
C HIS A 13 0.44 11.82 -13.47
N HIS A 14 1.69 12.21 -13.20
CA HIS A 14 2.83 11.30 -13.19
C HIS A 14 3.27 11.00 -11.76
N ALA A 15 3.02 9.78 -11.28
CA ALA A 15 3.62 9.15 -10.09
C ALA A 15 3.49 9.90 -8.75
N LEU A 16 2.70 10.97 -8.68
CA LEU A 16 2.54 11.76 -7.47
C LEU A 16 1.66 11.08 -6.42
N ASP A 17 0.83 10.09 -6.77
CA ASP A 17 -0.09 9.46 -5.82
C ASP A 17 0.65 8.95 -4.57
N GLY A 18 1.81 8.30 -4.77
CA GLY A 18 2.64 7.81 -3.66
C GLY A 18 3.37 8.90 -2.87
N CYS A 19 3.88 9.94 -3.53
CA CYS A 19 4.62 11.02 -2.88
C CYS A 19 3.68 12.01 -2.19
N TYR A 20 2.60 12.42 -2.85
CA TYR A 20 1.59 13.33 -2.34
C TYR A 20 0.93 12.76 -1.09
N ALA A 21 0.43 11.52 -1.15
CA ALA A 21 -0.20 10.89 0.01
C ALA A 21 0.78 10.80 1.19
N LYS A 22 2.06 10.49 0.92
CA LYS A 22 3.09 10.47 1.96
C LYS A 22 3.34 11.85 2.57
N LEU A 23 3.53 12.90 1.76
CA LEU A 23 3.76 14.26 2.27
C LEU A 23 2.57 14.75 3.09
N LEU A 24 1.35 14.50 2.61
CA LEU A 24 0.13 14.85 3.32
C LEU A 24 0.03 14.10 4.65
N TYR A 25 0.31 12.80 4.66
CA TYR A 25 0.35 11.99 5.88
C TYR A 25 1.39 12.55 6.87
N ASP A 26 2.60 12.86 6.41
CA ASP A 26 3.67 13.42 7.23
C ASP A 26 3.29 14.81 7.81
N ALA A 27 2.55 15.63 7.06
CA ALA A 27 2.03 16.91 7.53
C ALA A 27 0.93 16.72 8.60
N LEU A 28 0.00 15.79 8.37
CA LEU A 28 -1.05 15.47 9.33
C LEU A 28 -0.49 14.84 10.61
N CYS A 29 0.58 14.04 10.55
CA CYS A 29 1.32 13.54 11.70
C CYS A 29 1.83 14.68 12.59
N GLN A 30 2.35 15.76 11.99
CA GLN A 30 2.86 16.90 12.75
C GLN A 30 1.75 17.75 13.36
N LEU A 31 0.65 17.91 12.62
CA LEU A 31 -0.51 18.72 13.03
C LEU A 31 -1.36 18.03 14.10
N LEU A 32 -1.77 16.78 13.84
CA LEU A 32 -2.73 16.03 14.67
C LEU A 32 -2.04 15.16 15.72
N ARG A 33 -0.74 14.89 15.56
CA ARG A 33 0.08 14.12 16.51
C ARG A 33 -0.60 12.79 16.91
N SER A 34 -0.93 12.64 18.19
CA SER A 34 -1.56 11.45 18.77
C SER A 34 -2.96 11.19 18.25
N ASP A 35 -3.68 12.21 17.78
CA ASP A 35 -5.07 12.09 17.36
C ASP A 35 -5.21 11.69 15.88
N LEU A 36 -4.11 11.52 15.14
CA LEU A 36 -4.15 11.18 13.72
C LEU A 36 -5.01 9.94 13.43
N ASN A 37 -4.87 8.88 14.24
CA ASN A 37 -5.65 7.65 14.06
C ASN A 37 -7.16 7.90 14.20
N ARG A 38 -7.57 8.76 15.14
CA ARG A 38 -8.98 9.13 15.32
C ARG A 38 -9.52 9.90 14.11
N HIS A 39 -8.72 10.79 13.54
CA HIS A 39 -9.11 11.51 12.33
C HIS A 39 -9.19 10.58 11.11
N LEU A 40 -8.26 9.63 10.95
CA LEU A 40 -8.31 8.64 9.87
C LEU A 40 -9.56 7.74 9.92
N THR A 41 -10.17 7.54 11.10
CA THR A 41 -11.38 6.72 11.25
C THR A 41 -12.68 7.52 11.22
N THR A 42 -12.71 8.71 11.79
CA THR A 42 -13.96 9.48 12.01
C THR A 42 -14.12 10.71 11.13
N ASN A 43 -13.06 11.21 10.50
CA ASN A 43 -13.14 12.43 9.72
C ASN A 43 -13.37 12.11 8.23
N GLU A 44 -14.56 12.46 7.72
CA GLU A 44 -14.96 12.20 6.34
C GLU A 44 -13.99 12.81 5.32
N VAL A 45 -13.55 14.04 5.54
CA VAL A 45 -12.63 14.75 4.62
C VAL A 45 -11.28 14.05 4.56
N VAL A 46 -10.74 13.65 5.71
CA VAL A 46 -9.46 12.91 5.74
C VAL A 46 -9.60 11.55 5.06
N ARG A 47 -10.75 10.88 5.22
CA ARG A 47 -10.99 9.59 4.57
C ARG A 47 -11.17 9.71 3.07
N GLU A 48 -11.85 10.75 2.60
CA GLU A 48 -11.96 11.07 1.16
C GLU A 48 -10.58 11.40 0.57
N LEU A 49 -9.78 12.18 1.29
CA LEU A 49 -8.46 12.60 0.83
C LEU A 49 -7.44 11.46 0.69
N PHE A 50 -7.65 10.35 1.41
CA PHE A 50 -6.84 9.13 1.34
C PHE A 50 -7.58 7.94 0.71
N ASP A 51 -8.76 8.15 0.11
CA ASP A 51 -9.60 7.09 -0.47
C ASP A 51 -9.87 5.90 0.48
N LEU A 52 -10.04 6.17 1.78
CA LEU A 52 -10.24 5.16 2.83
C LEU A 52 -11.68 4.63 2.90
N GLY A 53 -12.59 5.18 2.10
CA GLY A 53 -14.02 4.87 2.11
C GLY A 53 -14.82 5.60 3.20
N PRO A 54 -16.12 5.30 3.34
CA PRO A 54 -17.00 5.99 4.29
C PRO A 54 -16.54 5.80 5.74
N VAL A 55 -16.91 6.73 6.62
CA VAL A 55 -16.70 6.59 8.06
C VAL A 55 -17.45 5.35 8.55
N LEU A 56 -16.74 4.47 9.24
CA LEU A 56 -17.34 3.28 9.84
C LEU A 56 -18.09 3.68 11.10
N ASN A 57 -19.30 3.16 11.29
CA ASN A 57 -20.06 3.39 12.52
C ASN A 57 -19.40 2.69 13.72
N GLU A 58 -19.72 3.12 14.95
CA GLU A 58 -19.11 2.58 16.18
C GLU A 58 -19.26 1.05 16.31
N GLU A 59 -20.39 0.52 15.81
CA GLU A 59 -20.64 -0.92 15.76
C GLU A 59 -19.69 -1.65 14.80
N GLU A 60 -19.43 -1.06 13.62
CA GLU A 60 -18.52 -1.61 12.61
C GLU A 60 -17.06 -1.51 13.06
N GLN A 61 -16.68 -0.46 13.78
CA GLN A 61 -15.33 -0.29 14.35
C GLN A 61 -15.05 -1.30 15.45
N SER A 62 -16.07 -1.69 16.21
CA SER A 62 -15.97 -2.62 17.35
C SER A 62 -16.08 -4.09 16.94
N GLN A 63 -16.44 -4.38 15.70
CA GLN A 63 -16.58 -5.74 15.20
C GLN A 63 -15.21 -6.45 15.15
N LYS A 64 -15.01 -7.35 16.10
CA LYS A 64 -13.87 -8.28 16.09
C LYS A 64 -14.04 -9.24 14.92
N MET A 65 -12.97 -9.45 14.16
CA MET A 65 -12.96 -10.45 13.07
C MET A 65 -13.49 -11.81 13.56
N SER A 66 -14.42 -12.37 12.78
CA SER A 66 -14.95 -13.72 13.02
C SER A 66 -13.83 -14.77 12.96
N LYS A 67 -14.03 -15.92 13.63
CA LYS A 67 -13.11 -17.07 13.55
C LYS A 67 -12.87 -17.51 12.10
N ALA A 68 -13.92 -17.50 11.27
CA ALA A 68 -13.81 -17.84 9.85
C ALA A 68 -12.92 -16.84 9.09
N GLN A 69 -13.13 -15.55 9.30
CA GLN A 69 -12.37 -14.48 8.66
C GLN A 69 -10.89 -14.48 9.09
N LYS A 70 -10.62 -14.81 10.35
CA LYS A 70 -9.24 -15.00 10.86
C LYS A 70 -8.54 -16.17 10.17
N LEU A 71 -9.25 -17.29 9.99
CA LEU A 71 -8.72 -18.47 9.32
C LEU A 71 -8.40 -18.16 7.85
N GLU A 72 -9.32 -17.52 7.15
CA GLU A 72 -9.15 -17.12 5.75
C GLU A 72 -7.93 -16.21 5.57
N ARG A 73 -7.80 -15.16 6.38
CA ARG A 73 -6.63 -14.27 6.38
C ARG A 73 -5.32 -15.05 6.58
N ARG A 74 -5.30 -16.01 7.51
CA ARG A 74 -4.12 -16.84 7.78
C ARG A 74 -3.75 -17.69 6.57
N THR A 75 -4.73 -18.28 5.88
CA THR A 75 -4.50 -19.04 4.65
C THR A 75 -3.90 -18.16 3.56
N GLN A 76 -4.50 -17.00 3.29
CA GLN A 76 -4.02 -16.04 2.29
C GLN A 76 -2.57 -15.59 2.57
N LEU A 77 -2.26 -15.27 3.83
CA LEU A 77 -0.90 -14.88 4.23
C LEU A 77 0.10 -16.04 4.07
N GLY A 78 -0.32 -17.27 4.39
CA GLY A 78 0.48 -18.48 4.22
C GLY A 78 0.83 -18.74 2.75
N GLU A 79 -0.11 -18.55 1.84
CA GLU A 79 0.11 -18.66 0.39
C GLU A 79 1.10 -17.61 -0.11
N GLN A 80 0.93 -16.34 0.28
CA GLN A 80 1.88 -15.27 -0.07
C GLN A 80 3.28 -15.55 0.48
N GLN A 81 3.40 -16.11 1.68
CA GLN A 81 4.68 -16.49 2.25
C GLN A 81 5.33 -17.63 1.47
N LYS A 82 4.56 -18.66 1.09
CA LYS A 82 5.03 -19.77 0.24
C LYS A 82 5.55 -19.24 -1.10
N GLN A 83 4.80 -18.38 -1.78
CA GLN A 83 5.21 -17.78 -3.07
C GLN A 83 6.52 -16.98 -2.95
N ARG A 84 6.63 -16.13 -1.91
CA ARG A 84 7.88 -15.39 -1.63
C ARG A 84 9.06 -16.31 -1.35
N ASN A 85 8.84 -17.41 -0.63
CA ASN A 85 9.90 -18.37 -0.31
C ASN A 85 10.37 -19.11 -1.57
N ILE A 86 9.45 -19.55 -2.45
CA ILE A 86 9.79 -20.17 -3.74
C ILE A 86 10.66 -19.23 -4.59
N SER A 87 10.22 -17.98 -4.77
CA SER A 87 10.96 -16.98 -5.56
C SER A 87 12.36 -16.71 -5.00
N ARG A 88 12.48 -16.55 -3.68
CA ARG A 88 13.77 -16.36 -3.00
C ARG A 88 14.66 -17.61 -3.11
N ASN A 89 14.10 -18.81 -2.98
CA ASN A 89 14.88 -20.05 -3.04
C ASN A 89 15.47 -20.28 -4.45
N LYS A 90 14.73 -19.91 -5.50
CA LYS A 90 15.24 -19.88 -6.88
C LYS A 90 16.45 -18.94 -7.01
N GLY A 91 16.38 -17.75 -6.41
CA GLY A 91 17.49 -16.80 -6.37
C GLY A 91 18.70 -17.28 -5.56
N ARG A 92 18.47 -18.07 -4.49
CA ARG A 92 19.56 -18.67 -3.69
C ARG A 92 20.30 -19.76 -4.44
N ASN A 93 19.58 -20.63 -5.16
CA ASN A 93 20.21 -21.72 -5.90
C ASN A 93 21.18 -21.19 -6.99
N LYS A 94 20.85 -20.05 -7.61
CA LYS A 94 21.74 -19.35 -8.55
C LYS A 94 23.06 -18.89 -7.93
N LYS A 95 23.10 -18.65 -6.62
CA LYS A 95 24.30 -18.19 -5.89
C LYS A 95 25.15 -19.36 -5.37
N MET A 96 24.58 -20.57 -5.27
CA MET A 96 25.26 -21.78 -4.82
C MET A 96 25.81 -22.64 -5.96
N GLY A 97 25.25 -22.56 -7.17
CA GLY A 97 25.66 -23.36 -8.33
C GLY A 97 26.77 -22.76 -9.23
N GLY A 98 27.57 -21.82 -8.72
CA GLY A 98 28.57 -21.08 -9.51
C GLY A 98 30.01 -21.16 -9.01
N LYS A 99 30.37 -22.23 -8.29
CA LYS A 99 31.75 -22.49 -7.86
C LYS A 99 32.05 -23.99 -7.86
N HIS A 100 32.25 -24.59 -9.04
CA HIS A 100 33.11 -25.77 -9.21
C HIS A 100 33.40 -26.03 -10.69
N ASP A 101 33.98 -25.05 -11.39
CA ASP A 101 34.75 -25.33 -12.61
C ASP A 101 36.22 -25.17 -12.22
N PHE A 102 36.77 -26.21 -11.59
CA PHE A 102 38.22 -26.39 -11.45
C PHE A 102 38.65 -27.13 -12.73
N GLU A 103 39.39 -26.43 -13.59
CA GLU A 103 40.08 -27.02 -14.72
C GLU A 103 41.06 -28.08 -14.20
N ASP A 104 40.92 -29.32 -14.65
CA ASP A 104 41.95 -30.36 -14.52
C ASP A 104 42.44 -30.67 -15.94
N ASP A 105 43.71 -30.36 -16.18
CA ASP A 105 44.55 -30.70 -17.35
C ASP A 105 44.68 -32.22 -17.57
#